data_AF-A0A833ZLS9-F1
#
_entry.id   AF-A0A833ZLS9-F1
#
_cell.length_a   1.000
_cell.length_b   1.000
_cell.length_c   1.000
_cell.angle_alpha   90.00
_cell.angle_beta   90.00
_cell.angle_gamma   90.00
#
_symmetry.space_group_name_H-M   'P 1'
#
loop_
_entity.id
_entity.type
_entity.pdbx_description
1 polymer ?
#
loop_
_entity_poly.entity_id
_entity_poly.type
_entity_poly.pdbx_seq_one_letter_code
_entity_poly.pdbx_strand_id
1 'polypeptide(L)'
;MCKTEYAVCGNPHLLEGSLSAFLPSLNLAPRLSVPNPWIRSYTLAGKEEWEVNPLYCDTVKQIYPYNSSNRLLNIIDMAIFDFLIGNMDRHHYEMFTKFGDDGFLIHLDNARGFGRHSHDEVSILSPLSQCCRIKKKTLLHLQLLAQAEYRLSDVMRESLLADQLAPVLTEPHLLALDRRLQIILRTVQGCVEAHGEHSVIASGPAEQPAPDSGQANVPS
;
A
#
# COMPACT_ATOMS: atom_id res chain seq x y z
N MET A 1 10.13 24.22 5.26
CA MET A 1 11.23 24.30 4.27
C MET A 1 10.65 24.85 2.98
N CYS A 2 10.74 26.17 2.76
CA CYS A 2 10.51 26.84 1.47
C CYS A 2 11.44 28.05 1.45
N LYS A 3 12.57 27.95 0.76
CA LYS A 3 13.59 29.01 0.73
C LYS A 3 14.09 29.19 -0.69
N THR A 4 14.63 30.37 -0.99
CA THR A 4 15.21 30.71 -2.30
C THR A 4 16.27 29.70 -2.75
N GLU A 5 17.07 29.17 -1.82
CA GLU A 5 18.11 28.17 -2.10
C GLU A 5 17.57 26.84 -2.68
N TYR A 6 16.29 26.52 -2.47
CA TYR A 6 15.65 25.29 -2.96
C TYR A 6 14.37 25.60 -3.75
N ALA A 7 14.33 26.75 -4.42
CA ALA A 7 13.19 27.12 -5.26
C ALA A 7 13.05 26.18 -6.47
N VAL A 8 11.82 25.92 -6.87
CA VAL A 8 11.51 25.18 -8.11
C VAL A 8 11.41 26.19 -9.27
N CYS A 9 12.11 25.90 -10.37
CA CYS A 9 12.23 26.81 -11.52
C CYS A 9 11.87 26.08 -12.82
N GLY A 10 11.19 26.76 -13.74
CA GLY A 10 10.93 26.25 -15.08
C GLY A 10 12.06 26.54 -16.07
N ASN A 11 11.89 26.12 -17.34
CA ASN A 11 12.85 26.38 -18.42
C ASN A 11 12.17 26.89 -19.73
N PRO A 12 12.09 28.22 -19.96
CA PRO A 12 12.17 29.28 -18.96
C PRO A 12 10.87 29.43 -18.14
N HIS A 13 9.74 28.88 -18.59
CA HIS A 13 8.42 29.11 -17.98
C HIS A 13 7.68 27.83 -17.62
N LEU A 14 7.93 26.73 -18.34
CA LEU A 14 7.24 25.47 -18.12
C LEU A 14 7.90 24.71 -16.97
N LEU A 15 7.07 24.19 -16.07
CA LEU A 15 7.46 23.34 -14.95
C LEU A 15 6.57 22.11 -14.95
N GLU A 16 7.21 20.95 -15.06
CA GLU A 16 6.56 19.65 -14.90
C GLU A 16 6.13 19.42 -13.44
N GLY A 17 5.00 18.75 -13.25
CA GLY A 17 4.51 18.40 -11.93
C GLY A 17 3.40 17.36 -11.98
N SER A 18 3.09 16.78 -10.82
CA SER A 18 1.96 15.87 -10.67
C SER A 18 0.70 16.62 -10.25
N LEU A 19 -0.44 16.21 -10.79
CA LEU A 19 -1.75 16.72 -10.41
C LEU A 19 -2.59 15.57 -9.84
N SER A 20 -2.85 15.63 -8.53
CA SER A 20 -3.72 14.66 -7.86
C SER A 20 -5.12 15.27 -7.68
N ALA A 21 -6.15 14.53 -8.07
CA ALA A 21 -7.52 14.96 -7.88
C ALA A 21 -7.83 15.13 -6.38
N PHE A 22 -8.53 16.21 -6.03
CA PHE A 22 -8.97 16.42 -4.67
C PHE A 22 -10.00 15.37 -4.26
N LEU A 23 -9.83 14.83 -3.06
CA LEU A 23 -10.91 14.08 -2.40
C LEU A 23 -12.07 15.01 -2.07
N PRO A 24 -13.29 14.48 -1.86
CA PRO A 24 -14.42 15.27 -1.40
C PRO A 24 -14.07 16.07 -0.14
N SER A 25 -14.70 17.26 -0.02
CA SER A 25 -14.56 18.11 1.15
C SER A 25 -14.84 17.33 2.44
N LEU A 26 -14.09 17.62 3.50
CA LEU A 26 -14.26 17.00 4.82
C LEU A 26 -15.67 17.21 5.39
N ASN A 27 -16.41 18.23 4.94
CA ASN A 27 -17.81 18.45 5.33
C ASN A 27 -18.75 17.38 4.74
N LEU A 28 -18.44 16.86 3.55
CA LEU A 28 -19.25 15.85 2.86
C LEU A 28 -18.79 14.43 3.17
N ALA A 29 -17.47 14.24 3.26
CA ALA A 29 -16.85 12.95 3.54
C ALA A 29 -15.72 13.15 4.58
N PRO A 30 -16.07 13.19 5.88
CA PRO A 30 -15.07 13.31 6.94
C PRO A 30 -14.08 12.14 6.90
N ARG A 31 -12.83 12.43 7.25
CA ARG A 31 -11.74 11.45 7.25
C ARG A 31 -11.08 11.39 8.61
N LEU A 32 -10.56 10.21 8.95
CA LEU A 32 -9.73 9.97 10.12
C LEU A 32 -8.31 9.69 9.65
N SER A 33 -7.35 10.37 10.25
CA SER A 33 -5.93 10.05 10.14
C SER A 33 -5.52 9.20 11.35
N VAL A 34 -4.99 8.02 11.09
CA VAL A 34 -4.62 7.04 12.13
C VAL A 34 -3.13 6.73 12.04
N PRO A 35 -2.39 6.75 13.16
CA PRO A 35 -0.99 6.35 13.18
C PRO A 35 -0.81 4.90 12.74
N ASN A 36 0.18 4.66 11.90
CA ASN A 36 0.56 3.31 11.51
C ASN A 36 1.31 2.61 12.67
N PRO A 37 0.93 1.38 13.11
CA PRO A 37 1.68 0.66 14.14
C PRO A 37 3.14 0.40 13.76
N TRP A 38 3.45 0.30 12.47
CA TRP A 38 4.82 0.17 11.95
C TRP A 38 5.41 1.52 11.50
N ILE A 39 5.00 2.62 12.13
CA ILE A 39 5.64 3.94 11.97
C ILE A 39 7.11 3.84 12.38
N ARG A 40 7.99 4.55 11.67
CA ARG A 40 9.42 4.64 12.01
C ARG A 40 9.69 5.71 13.05
N SER A 41 10.83 5.60 13.72
CA SER A 41 11.37 6.72 14.48
C SER A 41 11.86 7.80 13.52
N TYR A 42 11.48 9.04 13.78
CA TYR A 42 11.98 10.21 13.05
C TYR A 42 13.22 10.83 13.71
N THR A 43 13.90 10.03 14.53
CA THR A 43 15.15 10.41 15.19
C THR A 43 16.27 9.48 14.71
N LEU A 44 17.48 10.02 14.53
CA LEU A 44 18.60 9.24 13.96
C LEU A 44 19.02 8.03 14.83
N ALA A 45 18.82 8.11 16.15
CA ALA A 45 19.20 7.07 17.09
C ALA A 45 18.02 6.23 17.58
N GLY A 46 16.78 6.66 17.31
CA GLY A 46 15.59 5.98 17.79
C GLY A 46 15.34 4.70 17.00
N LYS A 47 14.93 3.66 17.72
CA LYS A 47 14.34 2.45 17.15
C LYS A 47 12.95 2.30 17.72
N GLU A 48 12.03 1.86 16.89
CA GLU A 48 10.65 1.60 17.30
C GLU A 48 10.51 0.15 17.79
N GLU A 49 9.46 -0.12 18.57
CA GLU A 49 9.26 -1.44 19.18
C GLU A 49 9.22 -2.56 18.12
N TRP A 50 8.56 -2.31 16.98
CA TRP A 50 8.48 -3.29 15.89
C TRP A 50 9.82 -3.62 15.25
N GLU A 51 10.83 -2.75 15.37
CA GLU A 51 12.17 -2.98 14.80
C GLU A 51 13.02 -3.93 15.67
N VAL A 52 12.69 -4.05 16.95
CA VAL A 52 13.46 -4.82 17.93
C VAL A 52 12.70 -6.01 18.50
N ASN A 53 11.36 -6.02 18.41
CA ASN A 53 10.51 -7.08 18.92
C ASN A 53 9.94 -7.95 17.78
N PRO A 54 10.40 -9.21 17.63
CA PRO A 54 9.88 -10.11 16.57
C PRO A 54 8.42 -10.52 16.81
N LEU A 55 7.90 -10.39 18.04
CA LEU A 55 6.53 -10.70 18.40
C LEU A 55 5.61 -9.47 18.40
N TYR A 56 6.07 -8.34 17.87
CA TYR A 56 5.32 -7.07 17.90
C TYR A 56 3.90 -7.21 17.34
N CYS A 57 3.73 -7.93 16.22
CA CYS A 57 2.41 -8.09 15.62
C CYS A 57 1.43 -8.87 16.52
N ASP A 58 1.90 -9.74 17.41
CA ASP A 58 1.01 -10.48 18.32
C ASP A 58 0.37 -9.54 19.35
N THR A 59 1.09 -8.50 19.78
CA THR A 59 0.55 -7.41 20.58
C THR A 59 -0.42 -6.56 19.75
N VAL A 60 -0.06 -6.19 18.52
CA VAL A 60 -0.92 -5.38 17.63
C VAL A 60 -2.25 -6.07 17.39
N LYS A 61 -2.26 -7.39 17.13
CA LYS A 61 -3.47 -8.20 16.93
C LYS A 61 -4.44 -8.17 18.12
N GLN A 62 -4.01 -7.77 19.31
CA GLN A 62 -4.87 -7.67 20.51
C GLN A 62 -5.44 -6.26 20.70
N ILE A 63 -4.91 -5.26 20.01
CA ILE A 63 -5.26 -3.85 20.17
C ILE A 63 -6.36 -3.48 19.17
N TYR A 64 -7.43 -2.84 19.65
CA TYR A 64 -8.43 -2.21 18.77
C TYR A 64 -7.82 -1.02 18.02
N PRO A 65 -8.07 -0.84 16.69
CA PRO A 65 -8.99 -1.60 15.83
C PRO A 65 -8.35 -2.77 15.04
N TYR A 66 -7.09 -3.11 15.34
CA TYR A 66 -6.30 -4.12 14.63
C TYR A 66 -6.64 -5.57 15.00
N ASN A 67 -7.37 -5.75 16.09
CA ASN A 67 -7.99 -7.03 16.46
C ASN A 67 -9.06 -7.49 15.46
N SER A 68 -9.58 -6.59 14.62
CA SER A 68 -10.37 -6.97 13.44
C SER A 68 -9.47 -7.54 12.34
N SER A 69 -9.89 -8.66 11.73
CA SER A 69 -9.10 -9.28 10.65
C SER A 69 -8.92 -8.34 9.45
N ASN A 70 -9.91 -7.49 9.16
CA ASN A 70 -9.92 -6.65 7.96
C ASN A 70 -8.92 -5.49 8.07
N ARG A 71 -8.87 -4.78 9.21
CA ARG A 71 -7.94 -3.67 9.42
C ARG A 71 -6.49 -4.10 9.24
N LEU A 72 -6.09 -5.17 9.92
CA LEU A 72 -4.73 -5.68 9.85
C LEU A 72 -4.36 -6.09 8.42
N LEU A 73 -5.28 -6.78 7.72
CA LEU A 73 -5.06 -7.17 6.32
C LEU A 73 -4.94 -5.96 5.38
N ASN A 74 -5.70 -4.88 5.62
CA ASN A 74 -5.55 -3.64 4.85
C ASN A 74 -4.19 -2.96 5.08
N ILE A 75 -3.66 -3.00 6.30
CA ILE A 75 -2.32 -2.47 6.61
C ILE A 75 -1.24 -3.31 5.91
N ILE A 76 -1.42 -4.62 5.83
CA ILE A 76 -0.48 -5.50 5.11
C ILE A 76 -0.52 -5.22 3.61
N ASP A 77 -1.70 -5.03 3.01
CA ASP A 77 -1.82 -4.61 1.61
C ASP A 77 -1.09 -3.27 1.36
N MET A 78 -1.26 -2.29 2.26
CA MET A 78 -0.58 -1.01 2.19
C MET A 78 0.95 -1.15 2.32
N ALA A 79 1.43 -2.01 3.22
CA ALA A 79 2.86 -2.28 3.40
C ALA A 79 3.48 -2.96 2.17
N ILE A 80 2.74 -3.87 1.51
CA ILE A 80 3.15 -4.47 0.24
C ILE A 80 3.28 -3.40 -0.83
N PHE A 81 2.31 -2.50 -0.95
CA PHE A 81 2.36 -1.37 -1.87
C PHE A 81 3.56 -0.45 -1.59
N ASP A 82 3.74 -0.04 -0.33
CA ASP A 82 4.85 0.81 0.09
C ASP A 82 6.20 0.15 -0.16
N PHE A 83 6.32 -1.17 0.03
CA PHE A 83 7.56 -1.89 -0.28
C PHE A 83 7.86 -1.92 -1.77
N LEU A 84 6.86 -2.17 -2.62
CA LEU A 84 7.03 -2.16 -4.09
C LEU A 84 7.59 -0.83 -4.57
N ILE A 85 7.06 0.28 -4.06
CA ILE A 85 7.54 1.63 -4.43
C ILE A 85 8.76 2.07 -3.63
N GLY A 86 9.07 1.42 -2.50
CA GLY A 86 10.16 1.80 -1.59
C GLY A 86 9.86 3.04 -0.74
N ASN A 87 8.59 3.24 -0.37
CA ASN A 87 8.16 4.36 0.47
C ASN A 87 8.29 3.99 1.96
N MET A 88 9.23 4.63 2.65
CA MET A 88 9.48 4.42 4.08
C MET A 88 8.68 5.36 4.99
N ASP A 89 7.92 6.31 4.43
CA ASP A 89 7.36 7.45 5.16
C ASP A 89 5.87 7.30 5.50
N ARG A 90 5.36 6.06 5.54
CA ARG A 90 3.97 5.75 5.91
C ARG A 90 3.76 5.86 7.43
N HIS A 91 3.81 7.08 7.96
CA HIS A 91 3.57 7.33 9.38
C HIS A 91 2.10 7.25 9.78
N HIS A 92 1.21 7.63 8.88
CA HIS A 92 -0.24 7.62 9.09
C HIS A 92 -0.92 7.07 7.84
N TYR A 93 -2.15 6.61 8.01
CA TYR A 93 -3.06 6.30 6.93
C TYR A 93 -4.40 7.00 7.15
N GLU A 94 -5.09 7.32 6.07
CA GLU A 94 -6.41 7.95 6.12
C GLU A 94 -7.53 6.98 5.78
N MET A 95 -8.73 7.27 6.28
CA MET A 95 -9.95 6.54 5.95
C MET A 95 -11.16 7.46 5.99
N PHE A 96 -12.21 7.12 5.26
CA PHE A 96 -13.51 7.77 5.43
C PHE A 96 -14.22 7.27 6.67
N THR A 97 -14.67 8.20 7.53
CA THR A 97 -15.40 7.87 8.77
C THR A 97 -16.66 7.05 8.51
N LYS A 98 -17.34 7.32 7.38
CA LYS A 98 -18.60 6.70 7.00
C LYS A 98 -18.57 5.18 6.95
N PHE A 99 -17.41 4.58 6.65
CA PHE A 99 -17.26 3.14 6.50
C PHE A 99 -16.78 2.44 7.78
N GLY A 100 -16.52 3.19 8.85
CA GLY A 100 -16.09 2.65 10.13
C GLY A 100 -14.80 1.83 10.04
N ASP A 101 -14.66 0.83 10.90
CA ASP A 101 -13.43 0.06 11.04
C ASP A 101 -13.13 -0.86 9.85
N ASP A 102 -14.17 -1.27 9.12
CA ASP A 102 -14.07 -2.13 7.95
C ASP A 102 -13.81 -1.37 6.64
N GLY A 103 -13.74 -0.04 6.71
CA GLY A 103 -13.34 0.80 5.59
C GLY A 103 -11.95 0.47 5.05
N PHE A 104 -11.75 0.77 3.77
CA PHE A 104 -10.43 0.68 3.14
C PHE A 104 -9.53 1.84 3.58
N LEU A 105 -8.22 1.64 3.46
CA LEU A 105 -7.22 2.67 3.71
C LEU A 105 -6.99 3.48 2.44
N ILE A 106 -6.95 4.80 2.57
CA ILE A 106 -6.65 5.70 1.47
C ILE A 106 -5.12 5.83 1.38
N HIS A 107 -4.54 5.39 0.26
CA HIS A 107 -3.09 5.42 0.02
C HIS A 107 -2.65 6.81 -0.50
N LEU A 108 -2.64 7.82 0.38
CA LEU A 108 -2.18 9.18 0.07
C LEU A 108 -0.66 9.34 0.20
N ASP A 109 -0.11 10.52 -0.11
CA ASP A 109 1.28 10.89 0.21
C ASP A 109 2.37 9.92 -0.26
N ASN A 110 2.32 9.54 -1.54
CA ASN A 110 3.27 8.58 -2.14
C ASN A 110 4.53 9.24 -2.73
N ALA A 111 4.73 10.53 -2.51
CA ALA A 111 5.82 11.32 -3.13
C ALA A 111 7.24 10.88 -2.72
N ARG A 112 7.37 10.08 -1.66
CA ARG A 112 8.65 9.50 -1.22
C ARG A 112 8.89 8.07 -1.72
N GLY A 113 8.00 7.55 -2.56
CA GLY A 113 8.25 6.35 -3.34
C GLY A 113 9.29 6.59 -4.44
N PHE A 114 9.77 5.50 -5.04
CA PHE A 114 10.69 5.47 -6.18
C PHE A 114 11.97 6.31 -6.01
N GLY A 115 12.46 6.52 -4.79
CA GLY A 115 13.71 7.24 -4.55
C GLY A 115 14.99 6.42 -4.82
N ARG A 116 14.92 5.09 -4.76
CA ARG A 116 16.06 4.18 -4.97
C ARG A 116 15.62 2.92 -5.70
N HIS A 117 16.15 2.65 -6.89
CA HIS A 117 15.88 1.40 -7.63
C HIS A 117 16.84 0.27 -7.27
N SER A 118 18.01 0.58 -6.73
CA SER A 118 19.11 -0.35 -6.43
C SER A 118 19.11 -0.85 -4.98
N HIS A 119 18.18 -0.39 -4.16
CA HIS A 119 18.02 -0.79 -2.75
C HIS A 119 16.58 -1.23 -2.51
N ASP A 120 16.40 -2.32 -1.78
CA ASP A 120 15.09 -2.84 -1.38
C ASP A 120 15.00 -2.79 0.15
N GLU A 121 14.18 -1.89 0.67
CA GLU A 121 14.06 -1.68 2.12
C GLU A 121 13.09 -2.71 2.73
N VAL A 122 13.61 -3.90 3.03
CA VAL A 122 12.82 -5.06 3.50
C VAL A 122 12.07 -4.77 4.80
N SER A 123 12.55 -3.83 5.63
CA SER A 123 11.84 -3.43 6.85
C SER A 123 10.45 -2.81 6.60
N ILE A 124 10.15 -2.35 5.38
CA ILE A 124 8.78 -1.93 5.01
C ILE A 124 7.81 -3.14 5.03
N LEU A 125 8.29 -4.36 4.73
CA LEU A 125 7.49 -5.58 4.77
C LEU A 125 7.31 -6.17 6.17
N SER A 126 7.78 -5.51 7.23
CA SER A 126 7.60 -5.97 8.62
C SER A 126 6.16 -6.35 8.98
N PRO A 127 5.09 -5.63 8.56
CA PRO A 127 3.72 -6.08 8.79
C PRO A 127 3.43 -7.46 8.19
N LEU A 128 3.90 -7.74 6.97
CA LEU A 128 3.70 -9.03 6.33
C LEU A 128 4.50 -10.14 7.04
N SER A 129 5.78 -9.90 7.29
CA SER A 129 6.70 -10.92 7.85
C SER A 129 6.44 -11.22 9.33
N GLN A 130 6.00 -10.23 10.12
CA GLN A 130 5.68 -10.42 11.54
C GLN A 130 4.28 -10.99 11.74
N CYS A 131 3.29 -10.51 10.96
CA CYS A 131 1.91 -10.96 11.16
C CYS A 131 1.61 -12.28 10.48
N CYS A 132 2.36 -12.61 9.41
CA CYS A 132 2.16 -13.76 8.53
C CYS A 132 0.69 -13.95 8.11
N ARG A 133 0.10 -12.88 7.60
CA ARG A 133 -1.29 -12.83 7.13
C ARG A 133 -1.35 -12.10 5.79
N ILE A 134 -2.15 -12.56 4.85
CA ILE A 134 -2.37 -11.87 3.56
C ILE A 134 -3.77 -12.18 3.04
N LYS A 135 -4.38 -11.23 2.32
CA LYS A 135 -5.65 -11.50 1.63
C LYS A 135 -5.41 -12.45 0.46
N LYS A 136 -6.30 -13.43 0.29
CA LYS A 136 -6.28 -14.33 -0.87
C LYS A 136 -6.28 -13.56 -2.19
N LYS A 137 -7.12 -12.53 -2.31
CA LYS A 137 -7.19 -11.67 -3.51
C LYS A 137 -5.84 -11.01 -3.83
N THR A 138 -5.20 -10.41 -2.83
CA THR A 138 -3.88 -9.78 -2.98
C THR A 138 -2.84 -10.79 -3.41
N LEU A 139 -2.77 -11.95 -2.75
CA LEU A 139 -1.80 -12.99 -3.09
C LEU A 139 -1.96 -13.50 -4.53
N LEU A 140 -3.20 -13.76 -4.97
CA LEU A 140 -3.47 -14.22 -6.33
C LEU A 140 -3.06 -13.18 -7.38
N HIS A 141 -3.31 -11.89 -7.13
CA HIS A 141 -2.85 -10.82 -8.03
C HIS A 141 -1.33 -10.73 -8.07
N LEU A 142 -0.65 -10.84 -6.92
CA LEU A 142 0.83 -10.83 -6.86
C LEU A 142 1.43 -12.01 -7.63
N GLN A 143 0.84 -13.21 -7.48
CA GLN A 143 1.27 -14.40 -8.22
C GLN A 143 1.04 -14.27 -9.73
N LEU A 144 -0.08 -13.68 -10.14
CA LEU A 144 -0.36 -13.39 -11.55
C LEU A 144 0.67 -12.42 -12.13
N LEU A 145 0.93 -11.32 -11.43
CA LEU A 145 1.88 -10.27 -11.85
C LEU A 145 3.35 -10.73 -11.88
N ALA A 146 3.64 -11.91 -11.32
CA ALA A 146 4.96 -12.54 -11.39
C ALA A 146 5.13 -13.46 -12.62
N GLN A 147 4.05 -13.75 -13.35
CA GLN A 147 4.10 -14.56 -14.58
C GLN A 147 4.65 -13.74 -15.74
N ALA A 148 5.30 -14.38 -16.71
CA ALA A 148 5.95 -13.69 -17.81
C ALA A 148 4.94 -12.93 -18.70
N GLU A 149 3.73 -13.47 -18.85
CA GLU A 149 2.65 -12.93 -19.65
C GLU A 149 2.01 -11.67 -19.03
N TYR A 150 2.17 -11.48 -17.72
CA TYR A 150 1.57 -10.38 -16.95
C TYR A 150 2.59 -9.64 -16.07
N ARG A 151 3.87 -9.69 -16.45
CA ARG A 151 4.98 -9.20 -15.63
C ARG A 151 4.71 -7.77 -15.16
N LEU A 152 4.86 -7.53 -13.85
CA LEU A 152 4.54 -6.25 -13.21
C LEU A 152 5.21 -5.06 -13.90
N SER A 153 6.50 -5.15 -14.22
CA SER A 153 7.22 -4.08 -14.92
C SER A 153 6.65 -3.77 -16.31
N ASP A 154 6.20 -4.79 -17.05
CA ASP A 154 5.69 -4.64 -18.41
C ASP A 154 4.29 -3.99 -18.39
N VAL A 155 3.39 -4.43 -17.50
CA VAL A 155 2.06 -3.79 -17.36
C VAL A 155 2.15 -2.38 -16.77
N MET A 156 3.11 -2.12 -15.88
CA MET A 156 3.36 -0.77 -15.35
C MET A 156 3.90 0.16 -16.42
N ARG A 157 4.83 -0.31 -17.24
CA ARG A 157 5.35 0.43 -18.39
C ARG A 157 4.21 0.81 -19.32
N GLU A 158 3.40 -0.14 -19.74
CA GLU A 158 2.28 0.08 -20.66
C GLU A 158 1.28 1.10 -20.09
N SER A 159 0.90 0.96 -18.82
CA SER A 159 -0.01 1.90 -18.14
C SER A 159 0.56 3.33 -18.09
N LEU A 160 1.84 3.49 -17.74
CA LEU A 160 2.48 4.80 -17.60
C LEU A 160 2.76 5.51 -18.93
N LEU A 161 2.70 4.81 -20.07
CA LEU A 161 2.83 5.44 -21.39
C LEU A 161 1.66 6.36 -21.75
N ALA A 162 0.51 6.20 -21.08
CA ALA A 162 -0.65 7.06 -21.29
C ALA A 162 -0.50 8.45 -20.65
N ASP A 163 0.45 8.64 -19.74
CA ASP A 163 0.69 9.92 -19.07
C ASP A 163 1.49 10.87 -19.98
N GLN A 164 1.21 12.17 -19.90
CA GLN A 164 1.93 13.19 -20.69
C GLN A 164 3.41 13.28 -20.31
N LEU A 165 3.77 12.85 -19.10
CA LEU A 165 5.14 12.85 -18.58
C LEU A 165 5.88 11.54 -18.88
N ALA A 166 5.38 10.73 -19.82
CA ALA A 166 6.06 9.52 -20.24
C ALA A 166 7.47 9.82 -20.79
N PRO A 167 8.53 9.09 -20.36
CA PRO A 167 8.49 8.01 -19.38
C PRO A 167 8.43 8.50 -17.91
N VAL A 168 7.39 8.11 -17.18
CA VAL A 168 7.20 8.49 -15.77
C VAL A 168 8.20 7.78 -14.83
N LEU A 169 8.47 6.49 -15.09
CA LEU A 169 9.47 5.69 -14.37
C LEU A 169 10.55 5.23 -15.34
N THR A 170 11.80 5.23 -14.86
CA THR A 170 12.94 4.72 -15.63
C THR A 170 13.02 3.18 -15.58
N GLU A 171 13.72 2.58 -16.56
CA GLU A 171 13.92 1.12 -16.62
C GLU A 171 14.37 0.49 -15.30
N PRO A 172 15.37 1.04 -14.58
CA PRO A 172 15.81 0.42 -13.34
C PRO A 172 14.72 0.35 -12.27
N HIS A 173 13.81 1.34 -12.20
CA HIS A 173 12.68 1.31 -11.28
C HIS A 173 11.64 0.27 -11.67
N LEU A 174 11.35 0.12 -12.97
CA LEU A 174 10.44 -0.92 -13.46
C LEU A 174 10.98 -2.32 -13.11
N LEU A 175 12.26 -2.60 -13.40
CA LEU A 175 12.89 -3.88 -13.04
C LEU A 175 12.98 -4.11 -11.53
N ALA A 176 13.09 -3.05 -10.74
CA ALA A 176 13.06 -3.16 -9.27
C ALA A 176 11.69 -3.62 -8.75
N LEU A 177 10.58 -3.28 -9.43
CA LEU A 177 9.25 -3.77 -9.07
C LEU A 177 9.18 -5.30 -9.14
N ASP A 178 9.69 -5.90 -10.21
CA ASP A 178 9.71 -7.37 -10.37
C ASP A 178 10.55 -8.03 -9.28
N ARG A 179 11.73 -7.49 -9.00
CA ARG A 179 12.62 -8.01 -7.94
C ARG A 179 11.95 -7.95 -6.57
N ARG A 180 11.29 -6.83 -6.25
CA ARG A 180 10.54 -6.63 -5.00
C ARG A 180 9.32 -7.54 -4.92
N LEU A 181 8.60 -7.74 -6.01
CA LEU A 181 7.50 -8.70 -6.08
C LEU A 181 7.96 -10.12 -5.72
N GLN A 182 9.12 -10.55 -6.24
CA GLN A 182 9.71 -11.84 -5.88
C GLN A 182 10.14 -11.93 -4.41
N ILE A 183 10.53 -10.82 -3.78
CA ILE A 183 10.79 -10.77 -2.33
C ILE A 183 9.48 -10.99 -1.57
N ILE A 184 8.40 -10.28 -1.94
CA ILE A 184 7.08 -10.42 -1.30
C ILE A 184 6.60 -11.88 -1.36
N LEU A 185 6.62 -12.50 -2.55
CA LEU A 185 6.16 -13.87 -2.72
C LEU A 185 6.99 -14.87 -1.88
N ARG A 186 8.31 -14.70 -1.80
CA ARG A 186 9.17 -15.50 -0.93
C ARG A 186 8.88 -15.29 0.56
N THR A 187 8.57 -14.06 0.97
CA THR A 187 8.14 -13.78 2.36
C THR A 187 6.83 -14.51 2.67
N VAL A 188 5.85 -14.49 1.76
CA VAL A 188 4.60 -15.24 1.93
C VAL A 188 4.87 -16.73 2.00
N GLN A 189 5.72 -17.28 1.12
CA GLN A 189 6.09 -18.69 1.15
C GLN A 189 6.69 -19.09 2.50
N GLY A 190 7.64 -18.33 3.04
CA GLY A 190 8.22 -18.58 4.36
C GLY A 190 7.17 -18.57 5.48
N CYS A 191 6.21 -17.64 5.43
CA CYS A 191 5.08 -17.63 6.36
C CYS A 191 4.20 -18.89 6.23
N VAL A 192 3.89 -19.33 5.01
CA VAL A 192 3.08 -20.53 4.75
C VAL A 192 3.79 -21.79 5.23
N GLU A 193 5.09 -21.90 5.01
CA GLU A 193 5.91 -23.02 5.51
C GLU A 193 5.93 -23.06 7.05
N ALA A 194 5.99 -21.90 7.72
CA ALA A 194 6.04 -21.82 9.18
C ALA A 194 4.67 -22.01 9.88
N HIS A 195 3.58 -21.52 9.28
CA HIS A 195 2.28 -21.40 9.95
C HIS A 195 1.13 -22.14 9.25
N GLY A 196 1.35 -22.68 8.06
CA GLY A 196 0.34 -23.34 7.24
C GLY A 196 -0.52 -22.37 6.42
N GLU A 197 -0.94 -22.82 5.24
CA GLU A 197 -1.66 -22.01 4.26
C GLU A 197 -2.95 -21.38 4.82
N HIS A 198 -3.75 -22.17 5.54
CA HIS A 198 -5.02 -21.72 6.13
C HIS A 198 -4.87 -20.61 7.18
N SER A 199 -3.72 -20.54 7.86
CA SER A 199 -3.44 -19.52 8.86
C SER A 199 -3.03 -18.19 8.19
N VAL A 200 -2.24 -18.30 7.12
CA VAL A 200 -1.65 -17.16 6.42
C VAL A 200 -2.61 -16.52 5.44
N ILE A 201 -3.30 -17.32 4.63
CA ILE A 201 -4.17 -16.83 3.55
C ILE A 201 -5.58 -16.61 4.10
N ALA A 202 -5.91 -15.35 4.35
CA ALA A 202 -7.23 -14.94 4.76
C ALA A 202 -8.19 -14.92 3.55
N SER A 203 -9.27 -15.70 3.65
CA SER A 203 -10.40 -15.60 2.72
C SER A 203 -11.20 -14.35 3.04
N GLY A 204 -11.63 -13.62 2.01
CA GLY A 204 -12.49 -12.44 2.20
C GLY A 204 -13.87 -12.83 2.75
N PRO A 205 -14.66 -11.86 3.25
CA PRO A 205 -16.08 -12.09 3.43
C PRO A 205 -16.66 -12.56 2.08
N ALA A 206 -17.51 -13.59 2.09
CA ALA A 206 -18.25 -13.99 0.89
C ALA A 206 -18.91 -12.73 0.30
N GLU A 207 -18.71 -12.48 -0.99
CA GLU A 207 -19.40 -11.41 -1.69
C GLU A 207 -20.90 -11.57 -1.43
N GLN A 208 -21.48 -10.67 -0.64
CA GLN A 208 -22.92 -10.58 -0.57
C GLN A 208 -23.38 -10.19 -1.98
N PRO A 209 -24.32 -10.93 -2.60
CA PRO A 209 -24.85 -10.55 -3.90
C PRO A 209 -25.37 -9.12 -3.79
N ALA A 210 -24.98 -8.28 -4.76
CA ALA A 210 -25.47 -6.91 -4.85
C ALA A 210 -27.01 -6.92 -4.78
N PRO A 211 -27.65 -6.03 -4.01
CA PRO A 211 -29.10 -5.97 -3.99
C PRO A 211 -29.61 -5.69 -5.40
N ASP A 212 -30.53 -6.55 -5.86
CA ASP A 212 -31.23 -6.42 -7.14
C ASP A 212 -31.72 -4.98 -7.31
N SER A 213 -31.28 -4.31 -8.37
CA SER A 213 -31.86 -3.07 -8.84
C SER A 213 -33.17 -3.37 -9.57
N GLY A 214 -34.15 -3.85 -8.79
CA GLY A 214 -35.49 -4.18 -9.26
C GLY A 214 -36.48 -3.03 -9.05
N GLN A 215 -37.01 -2.54 -10.17
CA GLN A 215 -38.31 -1.84 -10.33
C GLN A 215 -38.39 -0.35 -9.94
N ALA A 216 -38.02 0.49 -10.90
CA ALA A 216 -38.63 1.81 -11.03
C ALA A 216 -40.11 1.65 -11.46
N ASN A 217 -41.04 1.80 -10.52
CA ASN A 217 -42.46 1.98 -10.84
C ASN A 217 -42.66 3.36 -11.50
N VAL A 218 -43.06 3.36 -12.76
CA VAL A 218 -43.58 4.54 -13.47
C VAL A 218 -45.08 4.62 -13.18
N PRO A 219 -45.59 5.68 -12.54
CA PRO A 219 -47.03 5.87 -12.45
C PRO A 219 -47.60 6.36 -13.78
N SER A 220 -48.74 5.78 -14.16
CA SER A 220 -49.62 6.24 -15.25
C SER A 220 -50.43 7.47 -14.85
#